data_AF-A0A959J4T3-F1
#
_entry.id   AF-A0A959J4T3-F1
#
_cell.length_a   1.000
_cell.length_b   1.000
_cell.length_c   1.000
_cell.angle_alpha   90.00
_cell.angle_beta   90.00
_cell.angle_gamma   90.00
#
_symmetry.space_group_name_H-M   'P 1'
#
loop_
_entity.id
_entity.type
_entity.pdbx_description
1 polymer ?
#
loop_
_entity_poly.entity_id
_entity_poly.type
_entity_poly.pdbx_seq_one_letter_code
_entity_poly.pdbx_strand_id
1 'polypeptide(L)'
;MTLDKPLLEKFELQLNPQNLRASAFPSTLLGYGEISSIFRLDQMPEIALKRMPLFSDLEQARAYEASYYEYCTALTQAGLRLPGHDTHIIKKSAGLFVLYIAQESFKPENFGHKLIHSRDEIFSADLILRIVKALKMVWSFNETAAPGLELAIDGQISNWVLNETDELVYVDTSTPIFKKDGVEQMKPELILKSAPSFLRAVIKVFFLKDVMDRYYQKRAVLTDLVANLYKEQKTELIPMALDVINEKITDQTPLTPKEIKSYYKEDKFIWSLFLFARRVDRWITTRIKKKSYEFILPGRIKR
;
A
#
# COMPACT_ATOMS: atom_id res chain seq x y z
N MET A 1 8.82 -17.69 8.68
CA MET A 1 7.59 -17.22 9.38
C MET A 1 6.59 -18.36 9.40
N THR A 2 5.85 -18.55 10.50
CA THR A 2 4.79 -19.57 10.60
C THR A 2 3.48 -18.88 10.96
N LEU A 3 2.50 -18.93 10.05
CA LEU A 3 1.17 -18.35 10.26
C LEU A 3 0.24 -19.35 10.96
N ASP A 4 -0.29 -19.00 12.13
CA ASP A 4 -1.34 -19.78 12.79
C ASP A 4 -2.71 -19.50 12.12
N LYS A 5 -2.99 -20.31 11.10
CA LYS A 5 -4.23 -20.20 10.29
C LYS A 5 -5.50 -20.43 11.10
N PRO A 6 -5.60 -21.46 11.98
CA PRO A 6 -6.75 -21.63 12.87
C PRO A 6 -7.01 -20.42 13.79
N LEU A 7 -5.95 -19.82 14.33
CA LEU A 7 -6.08 -18.63 15.16
C LEU A 7 -6.60 -17.43 14.35
N LEU A 8 -6.09 -17.24 13.14
CA LEU A 8 -6.50 -16.17 12.25
C LEU A 8 -7.96 -16.32 11.80
N GLU A 9 -8.41 -17.54 11.55
CA GLU A 9 -9.82 -17.85 11.27
C GLU A 9 -10.73 -17.45 12.43
N LYS A 10 -10.36 -17.84 13.66
CA LYS A 10 -11.09 -17.46 14.87
C LYS A 10 -11.15 -15.94 15.03
N PHE A 11 -10.05 -15.23 14.75
CA PHE A 11 -9.99 -13.78 14.78
C PHE A 11 -10.98 -13.15 13.79
N GLU A 12 -10.95 -13.51 12.50
CA GLU A 12 -11.85 -12.91 11.49
C GLU A 12 -13.33 -13.18 11.79
N LEU A 13 -13.67 -14.40 12.24
CA LEU A 13 -15.05 -14.75 12.56
C LEU A 13 -15.62 -13.97 13.75
N GLN A 14 -14.75 -13.42 14.61
CA GLN A 14 -15.13 -12.61 15.78
C GLN A 14 -14.84 -11.11 15.58
N LEU A 15 -14.24 -10.73 14.46
CA LEU A 15 -13.90 -9.36 14.15
C LEU A 15 -15.17 -8.54 13.91
N ASN A 16 -15.30 -7.43 14.65
CA ASN A 16 -16.29 -6.40 14.37
C ASN A 16 -15.59 -5.18 13.74
N PRO A 17 -15.65 -5.00 12.40
CA PRO A 17 -14.98 -3.90 11.72
C PRO A 17 -15.44 -2.49 12.15
N GLN A 18 -16.63 -2.39 12.76
CA GLN A 18 -17.18 -1.10 13.22
C GLN A 18 -16.86 -0.80 14.68
N ASN A 19 -16.48 -1.80 15.46
CA ASN A 19 -16.09 -1.64 16.85
C ASN A 19 -15.02 -2.67 17.22
N LEU A 20 -13.76 -2.35 16.94
CA LEU A 20 -12.63 -3.22 17.22
C LEU A 20 -12.53 -3.60 18.71
N ARG A 21 -12.90 -2.69 19.62
CA ARG A 21 -12.93 -2.95 21.08
C ARG A 21 -13.99 -3.98 21.49
N ALA A 22 -15.05 -4.14 20.69
CA ALA A 22 -16.06 -5.17 20.89
C ALA A 22 -15.73 -6.49 20.17
N SER A 23 -14.60 -6.56 19.45
CA SER A 23 -14.10 -7.83 18.94
C SER A 23 -13.62 -8.65 20.12
N ALA A 24 -14.06 -9.90 20.23
CA ALA A 24 -13.78 -10.75 21.39
C ALA A 24 -12.30 -11.20 21.47
N PHE A 25 -11.50 -10.85 20.46
CA PHE A 25 -10.12 -11.29 20.30
C PHE A 25 -9.16 -10.10 20.45
N PRO A 26 -8.16 -10.17 21.36
CA PRO A 26 -7.21 -9.07 21.57
C PRO A 26 -6.38 -8.87 20.30
N SER A 27 -6.47 -7.67 19.74
CA SER A 27 -5.77 -7.29 18.52
C SER A 27 -5.43 -5.80 18.55
N THR A 28 -4.30 -5.45 17.95
CA THR A 28 -3.88 -4.06 17.76
C THR A 28 -4.03 -3.70 16.28
N LEU A 29 -4.74 -2.61 15.99
CA LEU A 29 -4.73 -2.03 14.65
C LEU A 29 -3.43 -1.24 14.48
N LEU A 30 -2.54 -1.73 13.62
CA LEU A 30 -1.26 -1.10 13.33
C LEU A 30 -1.39 0.07 12.36
N GLY A 31 -2.31 -0.03 11.40
CA GLY A 31 -2.45 0.98 10.37
C GLY A 31 -3.53 0.67 9.34
N TYR A 32 -3.60 1.53 8.33
CA TYR A 32 -4.53 1.41 7.22
C TYR A 32 -3.73 1.43 5.93
N GLY A 33 -3.99 0.48 5.04
CA GLY A 33 -3.66 0.65 3.63
C GLY A 33 -4.76 1.46 2.96
N GLU A 34 -4.59 1.76 1.67
CA GLU A 34 -5.62 2.45 0.88
C GLU A 34 -6.93 1.65 0.86
N ILE A 35 -6.81 0.32 0.71
CA ILE A 35 -7.93 -0.62 0.62
C ILE A 35 -7.93 -1.69 1.73
N SER A 36 -6.91 -1.74 2.57
CA SER A 36 -6.70 -2.78 3.58
C SER A 36 -6.62 -2.21 5.00
N SER A 37 -6.69 -3.10 6.00
CA SER A 37 -6.44 -2.76 7.40
C SER A 37 -5.39 -3.70 7.96
N ILE A 38 -4.45 -3.15 8.73
CA ILE A 38 -3.27 -3.88 9.19
C ILE A 38 -3.41 -4.15 10.69
N PHE A 39 -3.33 -5.41 11.06
CA PHE A 39 -3.48 -5.87 12.44
C PHE A 39 -2.21 -6.54 12.93
N ARG A 40 -2.07 -6.56 14.25
CA ARG A 40 -1.20 -7.47 14.99
C ARG A 40 -2.04 -8.21 16.01
N LEU A 41 -1.89 -9.52 16.08
CA LEU A 41 -2.48 -10.32 17.14
C LEU A 41 -1.44 -10.52 18.24
N ASP A 42 -1.86 -10.45 19.50
CA ASP A 42 -0.93 -10.54 20.63
C ASP A 42 -0.21 -11.91 20.69
N GLN A 43 -0.83 -12.95 20.14
CA GLN A 43 -0.26 -14.30 20.04
C GLN A 43 0.69 -14.47 18.85
N MET A 44 0.68 -13.54 17.89
CA MET A 44 1.59 -13.51 16.73
C MET A 44 2.20 -12.11 16.59
N PRO A 45 2.95 -11.63 17.60
CA PRO A 45 3.42 -10.25 17.63
C PRO A 45 4.40 -9.92 16.49
N GLU A 46 5.08 -10.94 15.96
CA GLU A 46 6.04 -10.84 14.86
C GLU A 46 5.39 -10.82 13.47
N ILE A 47 4.04 -10.81 13.39
CA ILE A 47 3.31 -10.85 12.12
C ILE A 47 2.39 -9.64 11.99
N ALA A 48 2.59 -8.88 10.92
CA ALA A 48 1.66 -7.87 10.45
C ALA A 48 0.65 -8.52 9.49
N LEU A 49 -0.63 -8.46 9.84
CA LEU A 49 -1.73 -9.07 9.10
C LEU A 49 -2.49 -8.00 8.32
N LYS A 50 -2.31 -7.96 7.01
CA LYS A 50 -3.07 -7.10 6.11
C LYS A 50 -4.35 -7.81 5.70
N ARG A 51 -5.49 -7.30 6.20
CA ARG A 51 -6.82 -7.76 5.85
C ARG A 51 -7.28 -7.08 4.56
N MET A 52 -7.46 -7.85 3.50
CA MET A 52 -7.88 -7.35 2.19
C MET A 52 -9.41 -7.11 2.12
N PRO A 53 -9.90 -6.37 1.10
CA PRO A 53 -11.34 -6.29 0.82
C PRO A 53 -12.01 -7.67 0.65
N LEU A 54 -13.33 -7.72 0.83
CA LEU A 54 -14.08 -8.96 0.66
C LEU A 54 -14.23 -9.37 -0.82
N PHE A 55 -14.08 -10.67 -1.05
CA PHE A 55 -14.31 -11.36 -2.32
C PHE A 55 -15.69 -12.03 -2.30
N SER A 56 -16.38 -12.02 -3.44
CA SER A 56 -17.72 -12.61 -3.58
C SER A 56 -17.70 -14.13 -3.76
N ASP A 57 -16.53 -14.69 -4.04
CA ASP A 57 -16.32 -16.11 -4.26
C ASP A 57 -14.85 -16.46 -3.99
N LEU A 58 -14.60 -17.76 -3.86
CA LEU A 58 -13.28 -18.30 -3.56
C LEU A 58 -12.30 -18.13 -4.74
N GLU A 59 -12.82 -18.14 -5.97
CA GLU A 59 -12.00 -18.04 -7.18
C GLU A 59 -11.35 -16.66 -7.28
N GLN A 60 -12.10 -15.58 -7.04
CA GLN A 60 -11.57 -14.22 -6.98
C GLN A 60 -10.51 -14.07 -5.88
N ALA A 61 -10.71 -14.67 -4.71
CA ALA A 61 -9.74 -14.63 -3.61
C ALA A 61 -8.44 -15.36 -3.99
N ARG A 62 -8.55 -16.55 -4.61
CA ARG A 62 -7.40 -17.34 -5.09
C ARG A 62 -6.67 -16.65 -6.25
N ALA A 63 -7.40 -16.02 -7.16
CA ALA A 63 -6.80 -15.26 -8.26
C ALA A 63 -5.98 -14.07 -7.73
N TYR A 64 -6.48 -13.39 -6.70
CA TYR A 64 -5.72 -12.31 -6.04
C TYR A 64 -4.49 -12.83 -5.30
N GLU A 65 -4.63 -13.95 -4.58
CA GLU A 65 -3.51 -14.63 -3.91
C GLU A 65 -2.42 -15.04 -4.91
N ALA A 66 -2.79 -15.63 -6.05
CA ALA A 66 -1.84 -15.98 -7.11
C ALA A 66 -1.14 -14.73 -7.69
N SER A 67 -1.90 -13.67 -7.95
CA SER A 67 -1.36 -12.38 -8.43
C SER A 67 -0.39 -11.76 -7.41
N TYR A 68 -0.68 -11.87 -6.11
CA TYR A 68 0.20 -11.43 -5.04
C TYR A 68 1.54 -12.19 -5.05
N TYR A 69 1.53 -13.52 -5.09
CA TYR A 69 2.76 -14.32 -5.10
C TYR A 69 3.59 -14.09 -6.37
N GLU A 70 2.93 -13.94 -7.51
CA GLU A 70 3.60 -13.60 -8.76
C GLU A 70 4.29 -12.24 -8.69
N TYR A 71 3.59 -11.22 -8.18
CA TYR A 71 4.15 -9.89 -8.00
C TYR A 71 5.34 -9.89 -7.03
N CYS A 72 5.22 -10.55 -5.87
CA CYS A 72 6.34 -10.69 -4.93
C CYS A 72 7.55 -11.40 -5.56
N THR A 73 7.31 -12.48 -6.32
CA THR A 73 8.37 -13.20 -7.04
C THR A 73 9.10 -12.29 -8.01
N ALA A 74 8.34 -11.51 -8.80
CA ALA A 74 8.91 -10.59 -9.77
C ALA A 74 9.67 -9.42 -9.12
N LEU A 75 9.16 -8.87 -8.01
CA LEU A 75 9.88 -7.84 -7.24
C LEU A 75 11.20 -8.37 -6.68
N THR A 76 11.23 -9.62 -6.19
CA THR A 76 12.47 -10.25 -5.73
C THR A 76 13.43 -10.53 -6.89
N GLN A 77 12.94 -10.95 -8.05
CA GLN A 77 13.75 -11.10 -9.27
C GLN A 77 14.31 -9.76 -9.75
N ALA A 78 13.55 -8.68 -9.58
CA ALA A 78 14.02 -7.32 -9.82
C ALA A 78 15.06 -6.85 -8.80
N GLY A 79 15.37 -7.63 -7.76
CA GLY A 79 16.42 -7.34 -6.77
C GLY A 79 15.92 -6.71 -5.48
N LEU A 80 14.60 -6.54 -5.29
CA LEU A 80 14.07 -6.03 -4.04
C LEU A 80 14.09 -7.08 -2.94
N ARG A 81 14.37 -6.61 -1.71
CA ARG A 81 14.18 -7.38 -0.49
C ARG A 81 12.77 -7.17 0.02
N LEU A 82 12.07 -8.27 0.27
CA LEU A 82 10.71 -8.30 0.79
C LEU A 82 10.73 -8.98 2.17
N PRO A 83 9.78 -8.65 3.07
CA PRO A 83 9.61 -9.40 4.31
C PRO A 83 9.22 -10.84 4.02
N GLY A 84 9.50 -11.75 4.97
CA GLY A 84 8.88 -13.07 4.95
C GLY A 84 7.36 -12.93 4.90
N HIS A 85 6.69 -13.67 4.01
CA HIS A 85 5.26 -13.52 3.79
C HIS A 85 4.52 -14.86 3.59
N ASP A 86 3.24 -14.87 3.92
CA ASP A 86 2.31 -16.00 3.72
C ASP A 86 0.88 -15.44 3.52
N THR A 87 -0.03 -16.26 3.04
CA THR A 87 -1.43 -15.88 2.85
C THR A 87 -2.39 -16.88 3.47
N HIS A 88 -3.59 -16.40 3.79
CA HIS A 88 -4.69 -17.28 4.19
C HIS A 88 -6.03 -16.71 3.73
N ILE A 89 -6.83 -17.57 3.08
CA ILE A 89 -8.19 -17.23 2.65
C ILE A 89 -9.18 -17.80 3.65
N ILE A 90 -10.04 -16.93 4.19
CA ILE A 90 -11.05 -17.29 5.17
C ILE A 90 -12.44 -17.11 4.56
N LYS A 91 -13.27 -18.14 4.67
CA LYS A 91 -14.70 -18.05 4.37
C LYS A 91 -15.42 -17.40 5.55
N LYS A 92 -15.87 -16.15 5.38
CA LYS A 92 -16.57 -15.40 6.42
C LYS A 92 -18.04 -15.84 6.55
N SER A 93 -18.72 -16.01 5.42
CA SER A 93 -20.10 -16.48 5.35
C SER A 93 -20.41 -17.03 3.96
N ALA A 94 -21.66 -17.40 3.68
CA ALA A 94 -22.07 -17.86 2.37
C ALA A 94 -21.77 -16.79 1.29
N GLY A 95 -20.84 -17.10 0.37
CA GLY A 95 -20.45 -16.20 -0.71
C GLY A 95 -19.60 -15.00 -0.29
N LEU A 96 -18.96 -15.02 0.89
CA LEU A 96 -18.03 -13.97 1.32
C LEU A 96 -16.73 -14.56 1.81
N PHE A 97 -15.63 -14.13 1.18
CA PHE A 97 -14.28 -14.55 1.49
C PHE A 97 -13.40 -13.33 1.79
N VAL A 98 -12.42 -13.51 2.65
CA VAL A 98 -11.39 -12.50 2.92
C VAL A 98 -10.02 -13.14 2.74
N LEU A 99 -9.12 -12.45 2.06
CA LEU A 99 -7.71 -12.80 2.00
C LEU A 99 -6.97 -12.01 3.08
N TYR A 100 -6.15 -12.72 3.84
CA TYR A 100 -5.13 -12.13 4.69
C TYR A 100 -3.77 -12.31 4.04
N ILE A 101 -3.00 -11.24 4.01
CA ILE A 101 -1.58 -11.26 3.70
C ILE A 101 -0.82 -11.07 5.01
N ALA A 102 -0.10 -12.10 5.43
CA ALA A 102 0.77 -12.08 6.59
C ALA A 102 2.18 -11.69 6.16
N GLN A 103 2.78 -10.73 6.85
CA GLN A 103 4.17 -10.33 6.63
C GLN A 103 4.90 -10.29 7.97
N GLU A 104 6.20 -10.60 7.95
CA GLU A 104 7.12 -10.28 9.03
C GLU A 104 6.93 -8.83 9.47
N SER A 105 6.75 -8.63 10.78
CA SER A 105 6.60 -7.32 11.37
C SER A 105 7.96 -6.73 11.69
N PHE A 106 8.09 -5.41 11.55
CA PHE A 106 9.27 -4.67 11.93
C PHE A 106 8.97 -3.69 13.06
N LYS A 107 10.02 -3.26 13.76
CA LYS A 107 9.94 -2.20 14.76
C LYS A 107 9.43 -0.90 14.12
N PRO A 108 8.38 -0.26 14.65
CA PRO A 108 7.78 0.93 14.03
C PRO A 108 8.78 2.07 13.76
N GLU A 109 9.77 2.25 14.63
CA GLU A 109 10.82 3.26 14.54
C GLU A 109 11.76 3.08 13.33
N ASN A 110 11.81 1.88 12.74
CA ASN A 110 12.66 1.57 11.60
C ASN A 110 12.01 1.88 10.24
N PHE A 111 10.74 2.26 10.21
CA PHE A 111 10.08 2.63 8.97
C PHE A 111 10.60 3.97 8.47
N GLY A 112 10.77 4.14 7.16
CA GLY A 112 11.38 5.32 6.56
C GLY A 112 10.73 6.63 6.99
N HIS A 113 9.40 6.65 7.03
CA HIS A 113 8.63 7.81 7.52
C HIS A 113 8.83 8.11 9.01
N LYS A 114 9.31 7.18 9.84
CA LYS A 114 9.74 7.45 11.22
C LYS A 114 11.19 7.89 11.29
N LEU A 115 12.04 7.26 10.49
CA LEU A 115 13.48 7.56 10.46
C LEU A 115 13.77 9.01 10.07
N ILE A 116 13.03 9.60 9.11
CA ILE A 116 13.19 11.01 8.73
C ILE A 116 12.81 12.01 9.85
N HIS A 117 12.12 11.55 10.89
CA HIS A 117 11.82 12.36 12.08
C HIS A 117 12.83 12.20 13.20
N SER A 118 13.41 11.00 13.35
CA SER A 118 14.29 10.65 14.46
C SER A 118 15.77 10.79 14.15
N ARG A 119 16.14 10.90 12.87
CA ARG A 119 17.52 10.96 12.37
C ARG A 119 17.82 12.32 11.75
N ASP A 120 19.09 12.57 11.48
CA ASP A 120 19.54 13.81 10.85
C ASP A 120 19.29 13.85 9.33
N GLU A 121 19.59 15.00 8.74
CA GLU A 121 19.42 15.23 7.31
C GLU A 121 20.36 14.36 6.46
N ILE A 122 21.59 14.11 6.94
CA ILE A 122 22.58 13.26 6.24
C ILE A 122 22.06 11.83 6.12
N PHE A 123 21.53 11.29 7.21
CA PHE A 123 20.89 9.98 7.20
C PHE A 123 19.68 9.94 6.28
N SER A 124 18.85 10.99 6.31
CA SER A 124 17.67 11.09 5.46
C SER A 124 18.05 11.12 3.96
N ALA A 125 19.15 11.80 3.62
CA ALA A 125 19.70 11.81 2.26
C ALA A 125 20.14 10.40 1.82
N ASP A 126 20.87 9.68 2.67
CA ASP A 126 21.29 8.31 2.40
C ASP A 126 20.09 7.36 2.24
N LEU A 127 19.08 7.46 3.12
CA LEU A 127 17.86 6.67 3.02
C LEU A 127 17.14 6.91 1.68
N ILE A 128 16.94 8.16 1.29
CA ILE A 128 16.32 8.52 0.00
C ILE A 128 17.15 7.95 -1.15
N LEU A 129 18.47 8.07 -1.10
CA LEU A 129 19.35 7.51 -2.12
C LEU A 129 19.22 5.98 -2.22
N ARG A 130 19.13 5.27 -1.08
CA ARG A 130 18.91 3.82 -1.05
C ARG A 130 17.55 3.45 -1.69
N ILE A 131 16.50 4.21 -1.41
CA ILE A 131 15.18 4.02 -2.01
C ILE A 131 15.25 4.24 -3.53
N VAL A 132 15.89 5.32 -4.00
CA VAL A 132 16.06 5.60 -5.44
C VAL A 132 16.83 4.48 -6.13
N LYS A 133 17.87 3.93 -5.49
CA LYS A 133 18.61 2.77 -6.02
C LYS A 133 17.71 1.54 -6.13
N ALA A 134 16.88 1.25 -5.13
CA ALA A 134 15.94 0.13 -5.16
C ALA A 134 14.89 0.29 -6.28
N LEU A 135 14.33 1.49 -6.45
CA LEU A 135 13.39 1.80 -7.54
C LEU A 135 14.02 1.61 -8.92
N LYS A 136 15.30 2.00 -9.09
CA LYS A 136 16.05 1.77 -10.33
C LYS A 136 16.19 0.30 -10.69
N MET A 137 16.27 -0.60 -9.70
CA MET A 137 16.33 -2.03 -9.97
C MET A 137 15.04 -2.54 -10.63
N VAL A 138 13.88 -2.07 -10.16
CA VAL A 138 12.57 -2.37 -10.78
C VAL A 138 12.48 -1.84 -12.21
N TRP A 139 12.94 -0.62 -12.45
CA TRP A 139 12.93 -0.07 -13.81
C TRP A 139 13.89 -0.79 -14.76
N SER A 140 15.07 -1.17 -14.28
CA SER A 140 16.04 -1.94 -15.06
C SER A 140 15.49 -3.34 -15.38
N PHE A 141 14.78 -3.95 -14.43
CA PHE A 141 14.06 -5.19 -14.66
C PHE A 141 13.03 -5.02 -15.78
N ASN A 142 12.18 -4.00 -15.72
CA ASN A 142 11.16 -3.73 -16.74
C ASN A 142 11.76 -3.52 -18.14
N GLU A 143 12.91 -2.86 -18.26
CA GLU A 143 13.59 -2.66 -19.55
C GLU A 143 13.96 -3.99 -20.24
N THR A 144 14.15 -5.06 -19.47
CA THR A 144 14.49 -6.39 -19.99
C THR A 144 13.29 -7.35 -20.08
N ALA A 145 12.31 -7.20 -19.19
CA ALA A 145 11.17 -8.10 -19.07
C ALA A 145 9.96 -7.66 -19.91
N ALA A 146 9.87 -6.38 -20.28
CA ALA A 146 8.78 -5.85 -21.09
C ALA A 146 8.87 -6.33 -22.56
N PRO A 147 7.71 -6.52 -23.24
CA PRO A 147 6.36 -6.33 -22.73
C PRO A 147 5.83 -7.53 -21.91
N GLY A 148 6.57 -8.64 -21.84
CA GLY A 148 6.11 -9.89 -21.21
C GLY A 148 5.74 -9.72 -19.73
N LEU A 149 6.51 -8.92 -18.99
CA LEU A 149 6.20 -8.52 -17.62
C LEU A 149 6.70 -7.11 -17.35
N GLU A 150 5.85 -6.27 -16.78
CA GLU A 150 6.19 -4.91 -16.35
C GLU A 150 5.65 -4.67 -14.94
N LEU A 151 6.53 -4.29 -14.01
CA LEU A 151 6.18 -4.01 -12.62
C LEU A 151 5.93 -2.53 -12.41
N ALA A 152 4.84 -2.20 -11.72
CA ALA A 152 4.67 -0.91 -11.08
C ALA A 152 5.17 -0.99 -9.64
N ILE A 153 5.53 0.15 -9.05
CA ILE A 153 5.94 0.20 -7.64
C ILE A 153 5.53 1.53 -7.00
N ASP A 154 5.04 1.45 -5.76
CA ASP A 154 4.79 2.63 -4.94
C ASP A 154 6.06 3.02 -4.17
N GLY A 155 6.64 4.16 -4.54
CA GLY A 155 7.89 4.68 -4.00
C GLY A 155 7.77 5.36 -2.63
N GLN A 156 6.59 5.50 -2.03
CA GLN A 156 6.41 6.24 -0.77
C GLN A 156 7.38 5.81 0.33
N ILE A 157 7.92 6.79 1.06
CA ILE A 157 8.90 6.56 2.13
C ILE A 157 8.34 5.69 3.28
N SER A 158 7.02 5.67 3.46
CA SER A 158 6.35 4.78 4.42
C SER A 158 6.39 3.30 4.05
N ASN A 159 6.64 2.97 2.78
CA ASN A 159 6.65 1.60 2.26
C ASN A 159 8.03 0.92 2.39
N TRP A 160 9.00 1.62 2.97
CA TRP A 160 10.36 1.15 3.17
C TRP A 160 10.70 1.07 4.65
N VAL A 161 11.44 0.04 5.04
CA VAL A 161 11.88 -0.20 6.41
C VAL A 161 13.32 -0.69 6.41
N LEU A 162 14.08 -0.33 7.43
CA LEU A 162 15.41 -0.92 7.68
C LEU A 162 15.25 -2.12 8.62
N ASN A 163 15.70 -3.29 8.18
CA ASN A 163 15.73 -4.46 9.05
C ASN A 163 16.88 -4.35 10.09
N GLU A 164 17.07 -5.38 10.91
CA GLU A 164 18.09 -5.38 11.96
C GLU A 164 19.53 -5.35 11.44
N THR A 165 19.75 -5.66 10.15
CA THR A 165 21.04 -5.63 9.46
C THR A 165 21.28 -4.36 8.64
N ASP A 166 20.46 -3.31 8.85
CA ASP A 166 20.49 -2.03 8.10
C ASP A 166 20.18 -2.16 6.60
N GLU A 167 19.50 -3.23 6.22
CA GLU A 167 19.09 -3.48 4.84
C GLU A 167 17.70 -2.89 4.57
N LEU A 168 17.58 -2.23 3.42
CA LEU A 168 16.31 -1.66 2.97
C LEU A 168 15.36 -2.77 2.47
N VAL A 169 14.18 -2.83 3.08
CA VAL A 169 13.12 -3.80 2.76
C VAL A 169 11.86 -3.05 2.30
N TYR A 170 11.25 -3.54 1.21
CA TYR A 170 9.98 -3.04 0.69
C TYR A 170 8.81 -3.83 1.26
N VAL A 171 7.85 -3.16 1.90
CA VAL A 171 6.76 -3.84 2.63
C VAL A 171 5.39 -3.69 1.97
N ASP A 172 5.20 -2.76 1.04
CA ASP A 172 3.88 -2.56 0.40
C ASP A 172 3.64 -3.46 -0.82
N THR A 173 3.47 -4.74 -0.55
CA THR A 173 3.20 -5.74 -1.60
C THR A 173 1.72 -6.11 -1.71
N SER A 174 0.85 -5.50 -0.90
CA SER A 174 -0.56 -5.89 -0.79
C SER A 174 -1.42 -5.52 -1.99
N THR A 175 -0.98 -4.57 -2.81
CA THR A 175 -1.64 -4.16 -4.04
C THR A 175 -0.72 -4.56 -5.19
N PRO A 176 -0.86 -5.78 -5.75
CA PRO A 176 -0.03 -6.22 -6.86
C PRO A 176 -0.41 -5.43 -8.11
N ILE A 177 0.50 -4.59 -8.60
CA ILE A 177 0.32 -3.78 -9.80
C ILE A 177 1.41 -4.17 -10.80
N PHE A 178 0.99 -4.88 -11.85
CA PHE A 178 1.89 -5.30 -12.92
C PHE A 178 1.11 -5.60 -14.20
N LYS A 179 1.79 -5.47 -15.33
CA LYS A 179 1.27 -5.83 -16.65
C LYS A 179 1.93 -7.11 -17.15
N LYS A 180 1.15 -7.91 -17.87
CA LYS A 180 1.64 -9.00 -18.71
C LYS A 180 1.25 -8.74 -20.14
N ASP A 181 2.21 -8.79 -21.05
CA ASP A 181 2.02 -8.46 -22.46
C ASP A 181 1.30 -7.11 -22.65
N GLY A 182 1.65 -6.13 -21.80
CA GLY A 182 1.03 -4.79 -21.76
C GLY A 182 -0.38 -4.71 -21.15
N VAL A 183 -0.94 -5.83 -20.66
CA VAL A 183 -2.28 -5.89 -20.05
C VAL A 183 -2.18 -5.85 -18.53
N GLU A 184 -2.85 -4.87 -17.91
CA GLU A 184 -2.93 -4.71 -16.45
C GLU A 184 -3.57 -5.94 -15.80
N GLN A 185 -2.88 -6.54 -14.82
CA GLN A 185 -3.35 -7.72 -14.11
C GLN A 185 -4.19 -7.35 -12.88
N MET A 186 -3.97 -6.14 -12.33
CA MET A 186 -4.74 -5.65 -11.20
C MET A 186 -6.19 -5.38 -11.62
N LYS A 187 -7.15 -6.07 -10.99
CA LYS A 187 -8.58 -5.84 -11.23
C LYS A 187 -9.06 -4.63 -10.42
N PRO A 188 -9.44 -3.52 -11.07
CA PRO A 188 -9.73 -2.27 -10.36
C PRO A 188 -11.00 -2.35 -9.49
N GLU A 189 -11.85 -3.34 -9.74
CA GLU A 189 -13.08 -3.63 -9.00
C GLU A 189 -12.87 -3.86 -7.51
N LEU A 190 -11.69 -4.37 -7.10
CA LEU A 190 -11.37 -4.58 -5.69
C LEU A 190 -11.16 -3.26 -4.93
N ILE A 191 -10.53 -2.26 -5.57
CA ILE A 191 -10.44 -0.90 -5.02
C ILE A 191 -11.84 -0.27 -4.95
N LEU A 192 -12.62 -0.42 -6.03
CA LEU A 192 -13.96 0.17 -6.17
C LEU A 192 -15.01 -0.43 -5.22
N LYS A 193 -14.84 -1.67 -4.76
CA LYS A 193 -15.72 -2.28 -3.74
C LYS A 193 -15.77 -1.45 -2.46
N SER A 194 -14.71 -0.71 -2.15
CA SER A 194 -14.65 0.17 -0.99
C SER A 194 -15.37 1.51 -1.16
N ALA A 195 -15.83 1.85 -2.37
CA ALA A 195 -16.54 3.08 -2.68
C ALA A 195 -18.06 2.86 -2.91
N PRO A 196 -18.90 3.89 -2.69
CA PRO A 196 -20.34 3.81 -2.96
C PRO A 196 -20.63 3.39 -4.40
N SER A 197 -21.62 2.50 -4.58
CA SER A 197 -21.99 1.96 -5.90
C SER A 197 -22.24 3.02 -6.97
N PHE A 198 -22.81 4.17 -6.60
CA PHE A 198 -23.13 5.26 -7.53
C PHE A 198 -21.89 6.11 -7.92
N LEU A 199 -20.81 6.06 -7.14
CA LEU A 199 -19.54 6.72 -7.47
C LEU A 199 -18.55 5.80 -8.19
N ARG A 200 -18.77 4.48 -8.19
CA ARG A 200 -17.83 3.52 -8.78
C ARG A 200 -17.54 3.81 -10.25
N ALA A 201 -18.56 4.15 -11.03
CA ALA A 201 -18.39 4.48 -12.44
C ALA A 201 -17.54 5.74 -12.65
N VAL A 202 -17.78 6.79 -11.86
CA VAL A 202 -17.03 8.04 -11.91
C VAL A 202 -15.57 7.82 -11.49
N ILE A 203 -15.33 7.11 -10.39
CA ILE A 203 -13.97 6.78 -9.91
C ILE A 203 -13.26 5.88 -10.93
N LYS A 204 -13.94 4.90 -11.52
CA LYS A 204 -13.34 4.02 -12.53
C LYS A 204 -12.87 4.81 -13.77
N VAL A 205 -13.70 5.72 -14.27
CA VAL A 205 -13.42 6.46 -15.51
C VAL A 205 -12.40 7.59 -15.33
N PHE A 206 -12.53 8.38 -14.27
CA PHE A 206 -11.74 9.62 -14.12
C PHE A 206 -10.50 9.46 -13.24
N PHE A 207 -10.38 8.36 -12.50
CA PHE A 207 -9.42 8.28 -11.40
C PHE A 207 -8.52 7.05 -11.51
N LEU A 208 -9.09 5.91 -11.86
CA LEU A 208 -8.40 4.64 -11.64
C LEU A 208 -7.30 4.34 -12.67
N LYS A 209 -7.50 4.68 -13.95
CA LYS A 209 -6.47 4.44 -14.97
C LYS A 209 -5.27 5.37 -14.75
N ASP A 210 -5.52 6.67 -14.66
CA ASP A 210 -4.46 7.68 -14.54
C ASP A 210 -3.70 7.59 -13.21
N VAL A 211 -4.32 7.10 -12.14
CA VAL A 211 -3.64 6.86 -10.87
C VAL A 211 -2.78 5.60 -10.92
N MET A 212 -3.30 4.52 -11.50
CA MET A 212 -2.54 3.27 -11.60
C MET A 212 -1.35 3.40 -12.56
N ASP A 213 -1.51 4.15 -13.65
CA ASP A 213 -0.43 4.39 -14.61
C ASP A 213 0.74 5.21 -14.02
N ARG A 214 0.52 6.00 -12.95
CA ARG A 214 1.60 6.74 -12.27
C ARG A 214 2.65 5.81 -11.68
N TYR A 215 2.26 4.63 -11.19
CA TYR A 215 3.20 3.70 -10.55
C TYR A 215 4.16 3.01 -11.54
N TYR A 216 3.89 3.09 -12.84
CA TYR A 216 4.80 2.62 -13.89
C TYR A 216 5.79 3.72 -14.34
N GLN A 217 5.47 4.99 -14.09
CA GLN A 217 6.23 6.12 -14.61
C GLN A 217 7.34 6.53 -13.63
N LYS A 218 8.61 6.36 -14.04
CA LYS A 218 9.79 6.70 -13.22
C LYS A 218 9.67 8.07 -12.55
N ARG A 219 9.31 9.10 -13.34
CA ARG A 219 9.15 10.48 -12.87
C ARG A 219 8.06 10.61 -11.81
N ALA A 220 6.88 10.03 -12.05
CA ALA A 220 5.76 10.14 -11.13
C ALA A 220 6.05 9.45 -9.79
N VAL A 221 6.69 8.26 -9.82
CA VAL A 221 7.12 7.55 -8.61
C VAL A 221 8.12 8.39 -7.79
N LEU A 222 9.09 9.03 -8.44
CA LEU A 222 10.05 9.90 -7.77
C LEU A 222 9.40 11.19 -7.24
N THR A 223 8.48 11.77 -8.00
CA THR A 223 7.67 12.91 -7.55
C THR A 223 6.89 12.54 -6.29
N ASP A 224 6.26 11.37 -6.26
CA ASP A 224 5.47 10.89 -5.11
C ASP A 224 6.34 10.66 -3.87
N LEU A 225 7.54 10.07 -4.05
CA LEU A 225 8.53 9.90 -2.97
C LEU A 225 8.86 11.23 -2.29
N VAL A 226 9.16 12.29 -3.05
CA VAL A 226 9.44 13.62 -2.46
C VAL A 226 8.17 14.27 -1.91
N ALA A 227 7.03 14.13 -2.60
CA ALA A 227 5.76 14.68 -2.14
C ALA A 227 5.32 14.08 -0.79
N ASN A 228 5.74 12.85 -0.47
CA ASN A 228 5.51 12.23 0.84
C ASN A 228 6.13 13.03 1.99
N LEU A 229 7.19 13.83 1.76
CA LEU A 229 7.74 14.72 2.79
C LEU A 229 6.75 15.83 3.20
N TYR A 230 5.84 16.26 2.31
CA TYR A 230 4.74 17.13 2.72
C TYR A 230 3.75 16.39 3.63
N LYS A 231 3.41 15.15 3.30
CA LYS A 231 2.50 14.28 4.07
C LYS A 231 3.05 14.02 5.48
N GLU A 232 4.36 13.81 5.59
CA GLU A 232 5.07 13.59 6.87
C GLU A 232 5.43 14.90 7.60
N GLN A 233 5.06 16.08 7.09
CA GLN A 233 5.39 17.39 7.69
C GLN A 233 6.90 17.62 7.83
N LYS A 234 7.67 17.14 6.84
CA LYS A 234 9.13 17.23 6.74
C LYS A 234 9.56 18.04 5.52
N THR A 235 8.92 19.18 5.32
CA THR A 235 9.11 20.03 4.14
C THR A 235 10.52 20.62 4.03
N GLU A 236 11.22 20.73 5.16
CA GLU A 236 12.61 21.15 5.24
C GLU A 236 13.57 20.20 4.49
N LEU A 237 13.21 18.92 4.34
CA LEU A 237 14.02 17.91 3.66
C LEU A 237 13.84 17.94 2.13
N ILE A 238 12.86 18.69 1.60
CA ILE A 238 12.54 18.69 0.16
C ILE A 238 13.72 19.16 -0.71
N PRO A 239 14.42 20.27 -0.39
CA PRO A 239 15.58 20.70 -1.19
C PRO A 239 16.64 19.60 -1.31
N MET A 240 17.04 19.02 -0.18
CA MET A 240 18.01 17.92 -0.14
C MET A 240 17.52 16.70 -0.94
N ALA A 241 16.26 16.30 -0.79
CA ALA A 241 15.70 15.16 -1.50
C ALA A 241 15.72 15.37 -3.03
N LEU A 242 15.42 16.59 -3.48
CA LEU A 242 15.49 16.97 -4.89
C LEU A 242 16.92 16.92 -5.41
N ASP A 243 17.90 17.41 -4.64
CA ASP A 243 19.32 17.35 -5.01
C ASP A 243 19.77 15.90 -5.20
N VAL A 244 19.47 15.03 -4.22
CA VAL A 244 19.80 13.60 -4.27
C VAL A 244 19.17 12.92 -5.49
N ILE A 245 17.88 13.17 -5.75
CA ILE A 245 17.17 12.53 -6.86
C ILE A 245 17.68 13.06 -8.20
N ASN A 246 17.78 14.38 -8.37
CA ASN A 246 18.17 15.02 -9.62
C ASN A 246 19.58 14.64 -10.05
N GLU A 247 20.50 14.39 -9.10
CA GLU A 247 21.83 13.85 -9.41
C GLU A 247 21.75 12.44 -10.03
N LYS A 248 20.70 11.67 -9.74
CA LYS A 248 20.54 10.28 -10.20
C LYS A 248 19.65 10.13 -11.43
N ILE A 249 18.84 11.11 -11.81
CA ILE A 249 17.97 11.05 -13.01
C ILE A 249 18.53 11.88 -14.17
N THR A 250 19.71 11.52 -14.66
CA THR A 250 20.40 12.25 -15.73
C THR A 250 19.72 12.13 -17.11
N ASP A 251 18.81 11.17 -17.27
CA ASP A 251 18.04 10.90 -18.49
C ASP A 251 16.71 11.66 -18.55
N GLN A 252 16.36 12.44 -17.53
CA GLN A 252 15.11 13.21 -17.44
C GLN A 252 15.36 14.66 -17.04
N THR A 253 14.40 15.53 -17.33
CA THR A 253 14.42 16.90 -16.79
C THR A 253 14.45 16.86 -15.25
N PRO A 254 15.23 17.70 -14.56
CA PRO A 254 15.21 17.75 -13.10
C PRO A 254 13.80 17.98 -12.53
N LEU A 255 13.50 17.32 -11.41
CA LEU A 255 12.31 17.58 -10.61
C LEU A 255 12.41 18.96 -9.96
N THR A 256 11.28 19.67 -9.88
CA THR A 256 11.24 21.02 -9.30
C THR A 256 10.38 21.09 -8.04
N PRO A 257 10.68 21.99 -7.08
CA PRO A 257 9.82 22.18 -5.89
C PRO A 257 8.37 22.52 -6.25
N LYS A 258 8.16 23.26 -7.34
CA LYS A 258 6.82 23.64 -7.83
C LYS A 258 6.02 22.41 -8.27
N GLU A 259 6.66 21.50 -9.00
CA GLU A 259 6.07 20.24 -9.44
C GLU A 259 5.69 19.36 -8.25
N ILE A 260 6.60 19.14 -7.30
CA ILE A 260 6.32 18.34 -6.09
C ILE A 260 5.12 18.92 -5.32
N LYS A 261 5.09 20.24 -5.12
CA LYS A 261 4.01 20.92 -4.41
C LYS A 261 2.67 20.82 -5.15
N SER A 262 2.69 20.90 -6.48
CA SER A 262 1.49 20.76 -7.30
C SER A 262 0.93 19.35 -7.20
N TYR A 263 1.79 18.34 -7.37
CA TYR A 263 1.43 16.94 -7.24
C TYR A 263 0.85 16.64 -5.85
N TYR A 264 1.50 17.08 -4.77
CA TYR A 264 1.01 16.86 -3.40
C TYR A 264 -0.39 17.45 -3.18
N LYS A 265 -0.67 18.64 -3.71
CA LYS A 265 -2.00 19.26 -3.59
C LYS A 265 -3.07 18.44 -4.28
N GLU A 266 -2.79 17.95 -5.48
CA GLU A 266 -3.69 17.12 -6.27
C GLU A 266 -3.96 15.80 -5.53
N ASP A 267 -2.90 15.10 -5.11
CA ASP A 267 -2.96 13.84 -4.37
C ASP A 267 -3.74 13.99 -3.05
N LYS A 268 -3.43 15.03 -2.26
CA LYS A 268 -4.15 15.33 -1.02
C LYS A 268 -5.63 15.55 -1.25
N PHE A 269 -6.01 16.28 -2.31
CA PHE A 269 -7.41 16.54 -2.66
C PHE A 269 -8.13 15.24 -3.02
N ILE A 270 -7.55 14.50 -3.96
CA ILE A 270 -7.98 13.20 -4.44
C ILE A 270 -8.31 12.25 -3.27
N TRP A 271 -7.35 12.05 -2.37
CA TRP A 271 -7.54 11.06 -1.31
C TRP A 271 -8.47 11.55 -0.21
N SER A 272 -8.58 12.87 -0.02
CA SER A 272 -9.55 13.46 0.90
C SER A 272 -10.97 13.26 0.39
N LEU A 273 -11.19 13.43 -0.91
CA LEU A 273 -12.46 13.17 -1.58
C LEU A 273 -12.81 11.67 -1.50
N PHE A 274 -11.85 10.79 -1.75
CA PHE A 274 -12.06 9.34 -1.65
C PHE A 274 -12.43 8.91 -0.23
N LEU A 275 -11.72 9.40 0.79
CA LEU A 275 -12.06 9.10 2.19
C LEU A 275 -13.43 9.66 2.59
N PHE A 276 -13.79 10.85 2.11
CA PHE A 276 -15.12 11.41 2.31
C PHE A 276 -16.21 10.51 1.70
N ALA A 277 -16.03 10.07 0.44
CA ALA A 277 -16.94 9.15 -0.23
C ALA A 277 -17.11 7.83 0.55
N ARG A 278 -16.02 7.26 1.07
CA ARG A 278 -16.07 6.04 1.91
C ARG A 278 -16.83 6.25 3.22
N ARG A 279 -16.70 7.43 3.85
CA ARG A 279 -17.45 7.77 5.07
C ARG A 279 -18.95 7.91 4.80
N VAL A 280 -19.31 8.52 3.67
CA VAL A 280 -20.69 8.60 3.20
C VAL A 280 -21.24 7.19 2.92
N ASP A 281 -20.47 6.33 2.24
CA ASP A 281 -20.87 4.94 1.98
C ASP A 281 -21.19 4.18 3.27
N ARG A 282 -20.29 4.31 4.26
CA ARG A 282 -20.48 3.71 5.58
C ARG A 282 -21.77 4.19 6.22
N TRP A 283 -22.05 5.49 6.18
CA TRP A 283 -23.27 6.06 6.74
C TRP A 283 -24.52 5.55 6.01
N ILE A 284 -24.54 5.56 4.68
CA ILE A 284 -25.67 5.03 3.89
C ILE A 284 -25.88 3.54 4.18
N THR A 285 -24.80 2.74 4.17
CA THR A 285 -24.88 1.29 4.36
C THR A 285 -25.38 0.93 5.75
N THR A 286 -24.87 1.59 6.79
CA THR A 286 -25.21 1.27 8.19
C THR A 286 -26.50 1.93 8.67
N ARG A 287 -26.78 3.19 8.29
CA ARG A 287 -27.92 3.97 8.81
C ARG A 287 -29.16 3.90 7.91
N ILE A 288 -28.98 3.92 6.59
CA ILE A 288 -30.10 3.86 5.65
C ILE A 288 -30.44 2.40 5.31
N LYS A 289 -29.46 1.64 4.82
CA LYS A 289 -29.68 0.25 4.37
C LYS A 289 -29.68 -0.77 5.52
N LYS A 290 -29.23 -0.37 6.72
CA LYS A 290 -29.10 -1.24 7.90
C LYS A 290 -28.31 -2.54 7.63
N LYS A 291 -27.30 -2.46 6.77
CA LYS A 291 -26.39 -3.57 6.44
C LYS A 291 -25.06 -3.42 7.19
N SER A 292 -24.33 -4.52 7.33
CA SER A 292 -22.95 -4.47 7.85
C SER A 292 -22.04 -3.73 6.86
N TYR A 293 -21.07 -2.99 7.40
CA TYR A 293 -20.03 -2.33 6.63
C TYR A 293 -18.70 -2.95 7.02
N GLU A 294 -18.02 -3.54 6.04
CA GLU A 294 -16.92 -4.48 6.28
C GLU A 294 -15.53 -3.82 6.19
N PHE A 295 -15.49 -2.53 5.81
CA PHE A 295 -14.27 -1.73 5.77
C PHE A 295 -14.07 -0.97 7.07
N ILE A 296 -12.83 -0.95 7.52
CA ILE A 296 -12.38 -0.13 8.64
C ILE A 296 -11.79 1.14 8.05
N LEU A 297 -12.29 2.30 8.51
CA LEU A 297 -11.91 3.60 7.98
C LEU A 297 -11.08 4.37 9.00
N PRO A 298 -10.03 5.08 8.57
CA PRO A 298 -9.25 5.91 9.46
C PRO A 298 -10.09 7.04 10.06
N GLY A 299 -9.73 7.39 11.30
CA GLY A 299 -10.23 8.56 12.02
C GLY A 299 -9.76 9.88 11.42
N ARG A 300 -9.54 10.90 12.24
CA ARG A 300 -8.97 12.17 11.75
C ARG A 300 -7.50 11.95 11.36
N ILE A 301 -7.14 12.32 10.13
CA ILE A 301 -5.77 12.26 9.60
C ILE A 301 -5.24 13.69 9.53
N LYS A 302 -4.03 13.93 10.03
CA LYS A 302 -3.30 15.18 9.75
C LYS A 302 -2.53 14.99 8.44
N ARG A 303 -2.79 15.85 7.47
CA ARG A 303 -2.11 15.96 6.17
C ARG A 303 -1.78 17.42 5.93
#